data_AF-A0A653BFW7-F1
#
_entry.id   AF-A0A653BFW7-F1
#
_cell.length_a   1.000
_cell.length_b   1.000
_cell.length_c   1.000
_cell.angle_alpha   90.00
_cell.angle_beta   90.00
_cell.angle_gamma   90.00
#
_symmetry.space_group_name_H-M   'P 1'
#
loop_
_entity.id
_entity.type
_entity.pdbx_description
1 polymer ?
#
loop_
_entity_poly.entity_id
_entity_poly.type
_entity_poly.pdbx_seq_one_letter_code
_entity_poly.pdbx_strand_id
1 'polypeptide(L)'
;MKEHLEHILNIRPNLKACLMGTRRTDPYSAHLEIFEFTDPDWPRIMRVSPLMEWHYSDIWDYLLYYKVPYCKLYDYGYTSLGDVTNTVRNPALSYLDKKTGSTMYLPAYKLMDESKERIGRNIVV
;
A
#
# COMPACT_ATOMS: atom_id res chain seq x y z
N MET A 1 17.04 2.49 1.90
CA MET A 1 16.30 1.78 2.97
C MET A 1 17.22 0.96 3.87
N LYS A 2 18.05 0.05 3.34
CA LYS A 2 18.98 -0.80 4.11
C LYS A 2 19.90 -0.04 5.08
N GLU A 3 20.65 0.95 4.59
CA GLU A 3 21.54 1.79 5.41
C GLU A 3 20.80 2.54 6.52
N HIS A 4 19.56 2.96 6.25
CA HIS A 4 18.74 3.66 7.25
C HIS A 4 18.26 2.71 8.35
N LEU A 5 17.90 1.48 7.98
CA LEU A 5 17.59 0.44 8.97
C LEU A 5 18.82 0.16 9.84
N GLU A 6 19.99 0.03 9.24
CA GLU A 6 21.25 -0.17 9.99
C GLU A 6 21.51 0.95 10.98
N HIS A 7 21.36 2.21 10.53
CA HIS A 7 21.46 3.37 11.40
C HIS A 7 20.46 3.31 12.56
N ILE A 8 19.19 2.95 12.29
CA ILE A 8 18.14 2.82 13.32
C ILE A 8 18.51 1.75 14.36
N LEU A 9 19.04 0.60 13.94
CA LEU A 9 19.42 -0.47 14.87
C LEU A 9 20.64 -0.09 15.71
N ASN A 10 21.56 0.70 15.16
CA ASN A 10 22.71 1.22 15.90
C ASN A 10 22.28 2.21 17.00
N ILE A 11 21.31 3.10 16.72
CA ILE A 11 20.78 4.04 17.72
C ILE A 11 19.79 3.39 18.70
N ARG A 12 19.19 2.25 18.34
CA ARG A 12 18.19 1.51 19.14
C ARG A 12 18.52 0.01 19.18
N PRO A 13 19.57 -0.41 19.91
CA PRO A 13 20.03 -1.80 19.94
C PRO A 13 19.02 -2.79 20.56
N ASN A 14 18.05 -2.27 21.32
CA ASN A 14 16.97 -3.05 21.91
C ASN A 14 15.80 -3.29 20.95
N LEU A 15 15.77 -2.69 19.76
CA LEU A 15 14.74 -2.95 18.76
C LEU A 15 14.93 -4.36 18.18
N LYS A 16 13.99 -5.27 18.46
CA LYS A 16 14.08 -6.69 18.05
C LYS A 16 13.13 -7.06 16.92
N ALA A 17 12.06 -6.29 16.72
CA ALA A 17 11.05 -6.55 15.71
C ALA A 17 10.50 -5.24 15.14
N CYS A 18 10.01 -5.28 13.90
CA CYS A 18 9.24 -4.23 13.27
C CYS A 18 7.91 -4.76 12.74
N LEU A 19 6.86 -3.95 12.88
CA LEU A 19 5.57 -4.22 12.26
C LEU A 19 5.61 -3.77 10.80
N MET A 20 5.16 -4.64 9.91
CA MET A 20 5.10 -4.41 8.47
C MET A 20 3.64 -4.37 8.03
N GLY A 21 3.30 -3.42 7.15
CA GLY A 21 1.97 -3.30 6.55
C GLY A 21 1.80 -4.09 5.25
N THR A 22 2.73 -4.99 4.94
CA THR A 22 2.73 -5.78 3.70
C THR A 22 1.59 -6.82 3.70
N ARG A 23 0.89 -6.94 2.57
CA ARG A 23 -0.11 -7.97 2.29
C ARG A 23 0.42 -8.97 1.27
N ARG A 24 -0.18 -10.16 1.19
CA ARG A 24 0.21 -11.24 0.27
C ARG A 24 0.09 -10.87 -1.22
N THR A 25 -0.77 -9.91 -1.53
CA THR A 25 -1.00 -9.41 -2.89
C THR A 25 -0.07 -8.25 -3.29
N ASP A 26 0.76 -7.75 -2.37
CA ASP A 26 1.77 -6.75 -2.70
C ASP A 26 2.91 -7.35 -3.56
N PRO A 27 3.66 -6.52 -4.32
CA PRO A 27 4.80 -7.02 -5.08
C PRO A 27 5.83 -7.72 -4.19
N TYR A 28 6.32 -8.88 -4.66
CA TYR A 28 7.37 -9.68 -4.02
C TYR A 28 7.02 -10.29 -2.65
N SER A 29 5.74 -10.26 -2.23
CA SER A 29 5.34 -10.77 -0.90
C SER A 29 4.68 -12.16 -0.92
N ALA A 30 4.44 -12.73 -2.10
CA ALA A 30 3.63 -13.95 -2.26
C ALA A 30 4.11 -15.17 -1.44
N HIS A 31 5.41 -15.25 -1.14
CA HIS A 31 6.04 -16.32 -0.38
C HIS A 31 6.56 -15.89 0.99
N LEU A 32 6.28 -14.66 1.42
CA LEU A 32 6.70 -14.19 2.74
C LEU A 32 5.80 -14.77 3.83
N GLU A 33 6.41 -15.00 4.98
CA GLU A 33 5.74 -15.45 6.18
C GLU A 33 5.31 -14.28 7.08
N ILE A 34 4.38 -14.53 7.99
CA ILE A 34 3.92 -13.53 8.97
C ILE A 34 5.07 -13.09 9.89
N PHE A 35 5.93 -14.03 10.26
CA PHE A 35 7.13 -13.78 11.08
C PHE A 35 8.35 -14.21 10.29
N GLU A 36 9.19 -13.26 9.91
CA GLU A 36 10.37 -13.56 9.11
C GLU A 36 11.49 -12.58 9.41
N PHE A 37 12.72 -13.07 9.56
CA PHE A 37 13.86 -12.17 9.59
C PHE A 37 14.04 -11.48 8.24
N THR A 38 14.67 -10.32 8.23
CA THR A 38 15.16 -9.70 7.00
C THR A 38 16.09 -10.65 6.23
N ASP A 39 16.24 -10.40 4.92
CA ASP A 39 17.16 -11.16 4.06
C ASP A 39 18.60 -11.12 4.59
N PRO A 40 19.45 -12.12 4.26
CA PRO A 40 20.79 -12.25 4.83
C PRO A 40 21.70 -11.04 4.64
N ASP A 41 21.51 -10.27 3.56
CA ASP A 41 22.32 -9.09 3.32
C ASP A 41 21.83 -7.87 4.11
N TRP A 42 20.63 -7.89 4.71
CA TRP A 42 20.06 -6.78 5.49
C TRP A 42 20.40 -6.84 6.98
N PRO A 43 20.35 -5.69 7.69
CA PRO A 43 20.45 -5.66 9.15
C PRO A 43 19.39 -6.57 9.80
N ARG A 44 19.85 -7.52 10.62
CA ARG A 44 19.00 -8.61 11.15
C ARG A 44 17.96 -8.08 12.15
N ILE A 45 16.70 -8.08 11.73
CA ILE A 45 15.54 -7.78 12.58
C ILE A 45 14.35 -8.68 12.21
N MET A 46 13.49 -9.02 13.18
CA MET A 46 12.25 -9.74 12.91
C MET A 46 11.23 -8.81 12.24
N ARG A 47 10.76 -9.15 11.05
CA ARG A 47 9.59 -8.54 10.42
C ARG A 47 8.34 -9.28 10.89
N VAL A 48 7.34 -8.53 11.32
CA VAL A 48 6.04 -9.06 11.74
C VAL A 48 4.96 -8.41 10.88
N SER A 49 4.27 -9.21 10.07
CA SER A 49 3.29 -8.74 9.07
C SER A 49 1.87 -9.17 9.46
N PRO A 50 1.22 -8.50 10.44
CA PRO A 50 -0.08 -8.91 10.95
C PRO A 50 -1.22 -8.80 9.91
N LEU A 51 -1.00 -8.01 8.85
CA LEU A 51 -1.97 -7.82 7.76
C LEU A 51 -1.69 -8.72 6.56
N MET A 52 -0.80 -9.72 6.67
CA MET A 52 -0.35 -10.51 5.51
C MET A 52 -1.52 -11.08 4.69
N GLU A 53 -2.56 -11.59 5.36
CA GLU A 53 -3.72 -12.21 4.69
C GLU A 53 -4.89 -11.25 4.43
N TRP A 54 -4.71 -9.94 4.63
CA TRP A 54 -5.79 -8.98 4.36
C TRP A 54 -5.89 -8.69 2.86
N HIS A 55 -7.12 -8.70 2.35
CA HIS A 55 -7.45 -8.27 0.99
C HIS A 55 -7.69 -6.77 0.93
N TYR A 56 -7.78 -6.24 -0.30
CA TYR A 56 -8.08 -4.82 -0.51
C TYR A 56 -9.40 -4.39 0.14
N SER A 57 -10.43 -5.24 0.09
CA SER A 57 -11.73 -4.98 0.72
C SER A 57 -11.62 -4.89 2.23
N ASP A 58 -10.85 -5.78 2.88
CA ASP A 58 -10.71 -5.80 4.35
C ASP A 58 -10.12 -4.48 4.86
N ILE A 59 -9.15 -3.92 4.13
CA ILE A 59 -8.56 -2.62 4.43
C ILE A 59 -9.64 -1.53 4.41
N TRP A 60 -10.43 -1.44 3.34
CA TRP A 60 -11.44 -0.39 3.23
C TRP A 60 -12.62 -0.58 4.18
N ASP A 61 -13.08 -1.81 4.37
CA ASP A 61 -14.14 -2.12 5.33
C ASP A 61 -13.72 -1.70 6.74
N TYR A 62 -12.49 -2.03 7.15
CA TYR A 62 -11.95 -1.59 8.44
C TYR A 62 -11.85 -0.06 8.55
N LEU A 63 -11.22 0.59 7.57
CA LEU A 63 -11.01 2.04 7.58
C LEU A 63 -12.35 2.80 7.65
N LEU A 64 -13.33 2.39 6.85
CA LEU A 64 -14.63 3.05 6.78
C LEU A 64 -15.51 2.75 8.00
N TYR A 65 -15.57 1.49 8.43
CA TYR A 65 -16.39 1.08 9.57
C TYR A 65 -15.93 1.77 10.87
N TYR A 66 -14.62 1.75 11.13
CA TYR A 66 -14.04 2.36 12.33
C TYR A 66 -13.73 3.86 12.16
N LYS A 67 -14.01 4.44 10.99
CA LYS A 67 -13.75 5.85 10.68
C LYS A 67 -12.28 6.25 10.92
N VAL A 68 -11.36 5.36 10.58
CA VAL A 68 -9.93 5.60 10.71
C VAL A 68 -9.54 6.67 9.68
N PRO A 69 -8.86 7.75 10.09
CA PRO A 69 -8.38 8.75 9.14
C PRO A 69 -7.42 8.13 8.11
N TYR A 70 -7.65 8.41 6.84
CA TYR A 70 -6.79 7.97 5.74
C TYR A 70 -6.42 9.16 4.82
N CYS A 71 -5.45 8.95 3.94
CA CYS A 71 -4.96 9.99 3.04
C CYS A 71 -6.03 10.40 2.00
N LYS A 72 -6.34 11.70 1.90
CA LYS A 72 -7.38 12.21 0.98
C LYS A 72 -7.13 11.93 -0.50
N LEU A 73 -5.90 11.59 -0.91
CA LEU A 73 -5.63 11.16 -2.28
C LEU A 73 -6.49 9.94 -2.67
N TYR A 74 -6.81 9.06 -1.71
CA TYR A 74 -7.70 7.93 -1.97
C TYR A 74 -9.13 8.37 -2.32
N ASP A 75 -9.60 9.51 -1.83
CA ASP A 75 -10.91 10.06 -2.23
C ASP A 75 -10.92 10.54 -3.69
N TYR A 76 -9.74 10.88 -4.22
CA TYR A 76 -9.55 11.36 -5.60
C TYR A 76 -9.25 10.23 -6.60
N GLY A 77 -9.41 8.97 -6.20
CA GLY A 77 -9.29 7.80 -7.07
C GLY A 77 -7.88 7.24 -7.22
N TYR A 78 -6.93 7.66 -6.38
CA TYR A 78 -5.68 6.91 -6.22
C TYR A 78 -5.95 5.64 -5.42
N THR A 79 -5.36 4.51 -5.79
CA THR A 79 -5.58 3.21 -5.09
C THR A 79 -4.28 2.60 -4.57
N SER A 80 -3.14 3.05 -5.10
CA SER A 80 -1.79 2.69 -4.64
C SER A 80 -0.91 3.93 -4.74
N LEU A 81 -0.23 4.29 -3.65
CA LEU A 81 0.61 5.49 -3.60
C LEU A 81 2.09 5.09 -3.62
N GLY A 82 2.90 5.81 -4.40
CA GLY A 82 4.35 5.78 -4.26
C GLY A 82 4.93 7.10 -4.66
N ASP A 83 5.88 7.11 -5.61
CA ASP A 83 6.53 8.36 -5.98
C ASP A 83 5.59 9.24 -6.82
N VAL A 84 5.74 10.56 -6.67
CA VAL A 84 4.96 11.57 -7.39
C VAL A 84 5.13 11.46 -8.92
N THR A 85 6.27 10.94 -9.38
CA THR A 85 6.59 10.77 -10.80
C THR A 85 5.98 9.52 -11.44
N ASN A 86 5.54 8.55 -10.65
CA ASN A 86 5.10 7.24 -11.14
C ASN A 86 3.76 6.76 -10.57
N THR A 87 2.96 7.71 -10.08
CA THR A 87 1.67 7.45 -9.45
C THR A 87 0.60 8.34 -10.07
N VAL A 88 -0.42 7.73 -10.67
CA VAL A 88 -1.60 8.41 -11.20
C VAL A 88 -2.88 7.81 -10.61
N ARG A 89 -4.01 8.52 -10.80
CA ARG A 89 -5.33 8.02 -10.42
C ARG A 89 -5.64 6.73 -11.16
N ASN A 90 -6.31 5.79 -10.51
CA ASN A 90 -6.61 4.48 -11.05
C ASN A 90 -7.61 4.57 -12.23
N PRO A 91 -7.23 4.19 -13.46
CA PRO A 91 -8.14 4.26 -14.61
C PRO A 91 -9.41 3.43 -14.46
N ALA A 92 -9.39 2.34 -13.69
CA ALA A 92 -10.58 1.52 -13.43
C ALA A 92 -11.66 2.23 -12.59
N LEU A 93 -11.31 3.36 -11.96
CA LEU A 93 -12.24 4.21 -11.23
C LEU A 93 -12.70 5.43 -12.03
N SER A 94 -12.23 5.59 -13.27
CA SER A 94 -12.60 6.73 -14.11
C SER A 94 -14.02 6.62 -14.66
N TYR A 95 -14.71 7.75 -14.79
CA TYR A 95 -15.99 7.87 -15.47
C TYR A 95 -16.16 9.24 -16.12
N LEU A 96 -17.00 9.33 -17.16
CA LEU A 96 -17.34 10.60 -17.79
C LEU A 96 -18.50 11.26 -17.04
N ASP A 97 -18.29 12.45 -16.49
CA ASP A 97 -19.38 13.24 -15.93
C ASP A 97 -20.24 13.80 -17.08
N LYS A 98 -21.48 13.31 -17.18
CA LYS A 98 -22.42 13.71 -18.24
C LYS A 98 -22.79 15.19 -18.22
N LYS A 99 -22.63 15.88 -17.09
CA LYS A 99 -22.95 17.31 -16.97
C LYS A 99 -21.84 18.20 -17.50
N THR A 100 -20.60 17.86 -17.19
CA THR A 100 -19.42 18.68 -17.50
C THR A 100 -18.63 18.17 -18.70
N GLY A 101 -18.86 16.93 -19.13
CA GLY A 101 -18.07 16.25 -20.16
C GLY A 101 -16.63 15.93 -19.71
N SER A 102 -16.32 16.09 -18.42
CA SER A 102 -14.97 15.87 -17.88
C SER A 102 -14.79 14.46 -17.32
N THR A 103 -13.57 13.93 -17.40
CA THR A 103 -13.21 12.66 -16.75
C THR A 103 -13.06 12.86 -15.25
N MET A 104 -13.89 12.16 -14.48
CA MET A 104 -13.90 12.14 -13.03
C MET A 104 -13.49 10.77 -12.51
N TYR A 105 -13.21 10.66 -11.21
CA TYR A 105 -12.79 9.41 -10.58
C TYR A 105 -13.62 9.12 -9.33
N LEU A 106 -13.99 7.86 -9.16
CA LEU A 106 -14.56 7.35 -7.92
C LEU A 106 -13.47 7.22 -6.84
N PRO A 107 -13.81 7.28 -5.55
CA PRO A 107 -12.86 7.06 -4.47
C PRO A 107 -12.37 5.62 -4.44
N ALA A 108 -11.20 5.40 -3.84
CA ALA A 108 -10.46 4.14 -3.84
C ALA A 108 -11.29 2.93 -3.36
N TYR A 109 -12.07 3.09 -2.29
CA TYR A 109 -12.94 2.05 -1.74
C TYR A 109 -14.07 1.59 -2.69
N LYS A 110 -14.21 2.21 -3.87
CA LYS A 110 -15.11 1.73 -4.94
C LYS A 110 -14.43 0.76 -5.92
N LEU A 111 -13.12 0.51 -5.77
CA LEU A 111 -12.43 -0.48 -6.58
C LEU A 111 -12.80 -1.88 -6.08
N MET A 112 -13.54 -2.63 -6.90
CA MET A 112 -14.01 -3.98 -6.58
C MET A 112 -13.00 -5.08 -6.93
N ASP A 113 -12.15 -4.83 -7.93
CA ASP A 113 -11.17 -5.78 -8.45
C ASP A 113 -9.79 -5.45 -7.89
N GLU A 114 -9.37 -6.17 -6.85
CA GLU A 114 -8.12 -5.90 -6.14
C GLU A 114 -6.88 -6.11 -7.02
N SER A 115 -6.96 -6.94 -8.07
CA SER A 115 -5.85 -7.12 -9.02
C SER A 115 -5.49 -5.80 -9.73
N LYS A 116 -6.44 -4.85 -9.75
CA LYS A 116 -6.25 -3.52 -10.33
C LYS A 116 -5.77 -2.48 -9.34
N GLU A 117 -5.46 -2.84 -8.09
CA GLU A 117 -5.02 -1.87 -7.07
C GLU A 117 -3.85 -1.00 -7.55
N ARG A 118 -2.95 -1.58 -8.34
CA ARG A 118 -1.68 -0.95 -8.74
C ARG A 118 -1.63 -0.51 -10.20
N ILE A 119 -2.73 -0.53 -10.97
CA ILE A 119 -2.68 -0.15 -12.40
C ILE A 119 -2.38 1.33 -12.62
N GLY A 120 -2.54 2.17 -11.59
CA GLY A 120 -2.08 3.57 -11.60
C GLY A 120 -0.58 3.75 -11.30
N ARG A 121 0.21 2.67 -11.21
CA ARG A 121 1.66 2.71 -10.96
C ARG A 121 2.46 2.46 -12.23
N ASN A 122 3.67 3.03 -12.31
CA ASN A 122 4.63 2.83 -13.40
C ASN A 122 4.13 3.24 -14.79
N ILE A 123 3.13 4.13 -14.85
CA ILE A 123 2.76 4.81 -16.08
C ILE A 123 3.78 5.94 -16.24
N VAL A 124 4.66 5.82 -17.22
CA VAL A 124 5.51 6.93 -17.65
C VAL A 124 4.58 7.94 -18.30
N VAL A 125 4.47 9.11 -17.68
CA VAL A 125 3.73 10.27 -18.23
C VAL A 125 4.63 11.02 -19.19
#